data_AF-A0A8T4LVN8-F1
#
_entry.id   AF-A0A8T4LVN8-F1
#
_cell.length_a   1.000
_cell.length_b   1.000
_cell.length_c   1.000
_cell.angle_alpha   90.00
_cell.angle_beta   90.00
_cell.angle_gamma   90.00
#
_symmetry.space_group_name_H-M   'P 1'
#
loop_
_entity.id
_entity.type
_entity.pdbx_description
1 polymer ?
#
loop_
_entity_poly.entity_id
_entity_poly.type
_entity_poly.pdbx_seq_one_letter_code
_entity_poly.pdbx_strand_id
1 'polypeptide(L)'
;MITTTKIERVRSVSAVTRASDLFRRYKKEKPQAVRSADVTDQSLAERIQRTREMLRGMKPEAVIALLEYCGSLNFFKAIALAQRENKLIVPNDIHDRILTETNYGESGIPPDYPVITGTFIIYEAPDKKFGKRIKYRLLDEEDVEYCIKFHVPKQFQSKINCALVVEYPNFELVALGGNNYELRVTNESNLSLVENFPREAGWYKYDERFRIPIGDKMEDQQVDNTTRNLKRVNLYIGPLVRDYLGGTRQKIFADWNASPLDVFMIG
;
A
#
# COMPACT_ATOMS: atom_id res chain seq x y z
N MET A 1 -27.95 61.22 12.14
CA MET A 1 -27.72 59.93 12.83
C MET A 1 -27.05 59.00 11.83
N ILE A 2 -25.80 58.62 12.06
CA ILE A 2 -25.01 57.78 11.14
C ILE A 2 -24.92 56.39 11.78
N THR A 3 -25.52 55.40 11.14
CA THR A 3 -25.57 54.01 11.62
C THR A 3 -24.29 53.30 11.17
N THR A 4 -23.36 53.08 12.10
CA THR A 4 -22.11 52.37 11.85
C THR A 4 -22.36 50.86 11.86
N THR A 5 -22.38 50.25 10.67
CA THR A 5 -22.55 48.80 10.51
C THR A 5 -21.28 48.07 10.95
N LYS A 6 -21.42 47.27 12.00
CA LYS A 6 -20.35 46.46 12.60
C LYS A 6 -20.08 45.27 11.69
N ILE A 7 -18.94 45.27 11.00
CA ILE A 7 -18.46 44.12 10.21
C ILE A 7 -17.92 43.09 11.19
N GLU A 8 -18.68 42.02 11.42
CA GLU A 8 -18.21 40.86 12.17
C GLU A 8 -17.19 40.08 11.34
N ARG A 9 -15.95 40.03 11.84
CA ARG A 9 -14.93 39.10 11.35
C ARG A 9 -15.41 37.68 11.60
N VAL A 10 -15.81 37.00 10.53
CA VAL A 10 -15.95 35.54 10.52
C VAL A 10 -14.60 34.94 10.90
N ARG A 11 -14.52 34.35 12.10
CA ARG A 11 -13.38 33.54 12.52
C ARG A 11 -13.26 32.38 11.54
N SER A 12 -12.14 32.30 10.82
CA SER A 12 -11.75 31.11 10.09
C SER A 12 -11.64 29.97 11.10
N VAL A 13 -12.61 29.04 11.10
CA VAL A 13 -12.48 27.78 11.82
C VAL A 13 -11.36 27.02 11.13
N SER A 14 -10.20 26.96 11.79
CA SER A 14 -9.07 26.17 11.32
C SER A 14 -9.52 24.72 11.14
N ALA A 15 -9.43 24.19 9.93
CA ALA A 15 -9.64 22.77 9.61
C ALA A 15 -8.49 21.90 10.15
N VAL A 16 -8.12 22.11 11.42
CA VAL A 16 -7.03 21.46 12.15
C VAL A 16 -7.65 20.73 13.34
N THR A 17 -8.60 19.80 13.15
CA THR A 17 -9.17 19.05 14.30
C THR A 17 -9.82 17.70 13.96
N ARG A 18 -9.36 16.98 12.93
CA ARG A 18 -9.59 15.51 12.85
C ARG A 18 -8.32 14.70 12.60
N ALA A 19 -7.37 15.22 11.82
CA ALA A 19 -6.13 14.49 11.53
C ALA A 19 -5.18 14.35 12.74
N SER A 20 -5.20 15.30 13.68
CA SER A 20 -4.28 15.31 14.83
C SER A 20 -4.66 14.35 15.97
N ASP A 21 -5.87 13.78 15.99
CA ASP A 21 -6.36 12.89 17.05
C ASP A 21 -6.49 11.41 16.62
N LEU A 22 -6.14 11.09 15.36
CA LEU A 22 -6.31 9.75 14.77
C LEU A 22 -5.51 8.64 15.47
N PHE A 23 -4.49 8.99 16.24
CA PHE A 23 -3.56 8.04 16.84
C PHE A 23 -3.55 8.04 18.38
N ARG A 24 -4.59 8.56 19.04
CA ARG A 24 -4.64 8.61 20.51
C ARG A 24 -4.48 7.24 21.17
N ARG A 25 -4.86 6.16 20.48
CA ARG A 25 -4.66 4.76 20.90
C ARG A 25 -3.21 4.27 20.79
N TYR A 26 -2.42 4.85 19.89
CA TYR A 26 -0.99 4.58 19.72
C TYR A 26 -0.20 5.68 20.43
N LYS A 27 -0.16 5.60 21.77
CA LYS A 27 0.72 6.47 22.56
C LYS A 27 2.15 6.20 22.09
N LYS A 28 2.86 7.24 21.64
CA LYS A 28 4.29 7.15 21.40
C LYS A 28 4.91 6.65 22.71
N GLU A 29 5.46 5.45 22.70
CA GLU A 29 6.12 4.92 23.88
C GLU A 29 7.16 5.94 24.36
N LYS A 30 7.30 6.07 25.68
CA LYS A 30 8.35 6.94 26.22
C LYS A 30 9.67 6.46 25.61
N PRO A 31 10.47 7.34 24.99
CA PRO A 31 11.75 6.95 24.42
C PRO A 31 12.54 6.20 25.49
N GLN A 32 12.67 4.89 25.33
CA GLN A 32 13.53 4.11 26.20
C GLN A 32 14.95 4.51 25.81
N ALA A 33 15.76 4.94 26.77
CA ALA A 33 17.15 5.32 26.54
C ALA A 33 18.00 4.07 26.24
N VAL A 34 17.73 3.45 25.10
CA VAL A 34 18.66 2.52 24.46
C VAL A 34 19.79 3.38 23.94
N ARG A 35 21.04 3.04 24.27
CA ARG A 35 22.21 3.68 23.67
C ARG A 35 22.04 3.63 22.15
N SER A 36 21.64 4.73 21.55
CA SER A 36 21.63 4.86 20.09
C SER A 36 23.09 4.72 19.69
N ALA A 37 23.45 3.58 19.09
CA ALA A 37 24.70 3.46 18.38
C ALA A 37 24.82 4.70 17.47
N ASP A 38 25.99 5.32 17.40
CA ASP A 38 26.25 6.41 16.46
C ASP A 38 25.73 5.99 15.09
N VAL A 39 24.57 6.54 14.72
CA VAL A 39 23.90 6.20 13.48
C VAL A 39 24.75 6.88 12.43
N THR A 40 25.63 6.09 11.81
CA THR A 40 26.32 6.37 10.55
C THR A 40 25.46 7.28 9.66
N ASP A 41 26.07 8.26 8.99
CA ASP A 41 25.49 9.26 8.04
C ASP A 41 24.65 8.69 6.87
N GLN A 42 24.21 7.44 6.95
CA GLN A 42 23.35 6.78 5.99
C GLN A 42 22.02 7.53 5.87
N SER A 43 21.67 7.85 4.64
CA SER A 43 20.38 8.43 4.31
C SER A 43 19.25 7.49 4.71
N LEU A 44 18.08 8.05 5.01
CA LEU A 44 16.87 7.27 5.30
C LEU A 44 16.60 6.24 4.18
N ALA A 45 16.80 6.63 2.92
CA ALA A 45 16.64 5.78 1.75
C ALA A 45 17.56 4.55 1.78
N GLU A 46 18.84 4.71 2.14
CA GLU A 46 19.78 3.59 2.27
C GLU A 46 19.38 2.65 3.40
N ARG A 47 18.94 3.19 4.55
CA ARG A 47 18.44 2.39 5.67
C ARG A 47 17.26 1.52 5.25
N ILE A 48 16.29 2.10 4.56
CA ILE A 48 15.11 1.38 4.05
C ILE A 48 15.50 0.31 3.04
N GLN A 49 16.39 0.64 2.10
CA GLN A 49 16.84 -0.31 1.08
C GLN A 49 17.54 -1.50 1.74
N ARG A 50 18.42 -1.24 2.71
CA ARG A 50 19.09 -2.27 3.51
C ARG A 50 18.09 -3.12 4.29
N THR A 51 17.07 -2.52 4.91
CA THR A 51 16.01 -3.26 5.60
C THR A 51 15.27 -4.19 4.63
N ARG A 52 14.93 -3.72 3.42
CA ARG A 52 14.27 -4.57 2.40
C ARG A 52 15.17 -5.74 1.98
N GLU A 53 16.44 -5.48 1.71
CA GLU A 53 17.41 -6.52 1.33
C GLU A 53 17.62 -7.54 2.46
N MET A 54 17.69 -7.07 3.71
CA MET A 54 17.73 -7.91 4.89
C MET A 54 16.50 -8.82 4.95
N LEU A 55 15.28 -8.27 4.84
CA LEU A 55 14.05 -9.06 4.85
C LEU A 55 14.01 -10.11 3.72
N ARG A 56 14.52 -9.77 2.53
CA ARG A 56 14.64 -10.73 1.41
C ARG A 56 15.65 -11.85 1.68
N GLY A 57 16.73 -11.57 2.40
CA GLY A 57 17.73 -12.58 2.76
C GLY A 57 17.34 -13.44 3.97
N MET A 58 16.37 -13.00 4.78
CA MET A 58 15.95 -13.72 5.98
C MET A 58 15.03 -14.91 5.68
N LYS A 59 15.07 -15.89 6.58
CA LYS A 59 14.08 -16.96 6.63
C LYS A 59 12.70 -16.39 6.97
N PRO A 60 11.62 -16.85 6.34
CA PRO A 60 10.27 -16.36 6.58
C PRO A 60 9.85 -16.33 8.06
N GLU A 61 10.19 -17.36 8.85
CA GLU A 61 9.84 -17.43 10.28
C GLU A 61 10.52 -16.32 11.08
N ALA A 62 11.77 -16.01 10.73
CA ALA A 62 12.51 -14.92 11.35
C ALA A 62 11.96 -13.55 10.93
N VAL A 63 11.47 -13.42 9.69
CA VAL A 63 10.80 -12.20 9.23
C VAL A 63 9.55 -11.96 10.08
N ILE A 64 8.69 -12.96 10.25
CA ILE A 64 7.45 -12.84 11.04
C ILE A 64 7.73 -12.36 12.45
N ALA A 65 8.77 -12.89 13.11
CA ALA A 65 9.15 -12.48 14.46
C ALA A 65 9.58 -11.00 14.57
N LEU A 66 9.94 -10.36 13.47
CA LEU A 66 10.29 -8.93 13.41
C LEU A 66 9.12 -8.03 13.03
N LEU A 67 8.01 -8.59 12.53
CA LEU A 67 6.89 -7.78 12.07
C LEU A 67 6.04 -7.31 13.25
N GLU A 68 5.78 -6.00 13.27
CA GLU A 68 4.79 -5.42 14.16
C GLU A 68 3.43 -5.45 13.48
N TYR A 69 2.50 -6.17 14.09
CA TYR A 69 1.11 -6.21 13.67
C TYR A 69 0.37 -4.95 14.11
N CYS A 70 -0.22 -4.25 13.15
CA CYS A 70 -1.06 -3.08 13.38
C CYS A 70 -2.45 -3.33 12.81
N GLY A 71 -3.32 -3.87 13.67
CA GLY A 71 -4.66 -4.25 13.26
C GLY A 71 -5.63 -3.07 13.08
N SER A 72 -6.65 -3.32 12.26
CA SER A 72 -7.80 -2.42 12.06
C SER A 72 -7.40 -0.99 11.68
N LEU A 73 -6.51 -0.85 10.68
CA LEU A 73 -6.13 0.42 10.08
C LEU A 73 -6.59 0.45 8.62
N ASN A 74 -7.28 1.52 8.22
CA ASN A 74 -7.35 1.81 6.79
C ASN A 74 -5.96 2.28 6.32
N PHE A 75 -5.67 2.14 5.02
CA PHE A 75 -4.33 2.44 4.51
C PHE A 75 -3.87 3.88 4.75
N PHE A 76 -4.78 4.86 4.75
CA PHE A 76 -4.41 6.25 5.01
C PHE A 76 -3.83 6.38 6.42
N LYS A 77 -4.48 5.74 7.40
CA LYS A 77 -3.99 5.67 8.79
C LYS A 77 -2.69 4.86 8.87
N ALA A 78 -2.57 3.76 8.12
CA ALA A 78 -1.36 2.94 8.09
C ALA A 78 -0.14 3.71 7.56
N ILE A 79 -0.27 4.42 6.43
CA ILE A 79 0.80 5.24 5.86
C ILE A 79 1.19 6.36 6.82
N ALA A 80 0.20 7.07 7.38
CA ALA A 80 0.47 8.14 8.33
C ALA A 80 1.15 7.63 9.62
N LEU A 81 0.79 6.44 10.11
CA LEU A 81 1.45 5.80 11.24
C LEU A 81 2.89 5.42 10.91
N ALA A 82 3.11 4.76 9.77
CA ALA A 82 4.42 4.36 9.28
C ALA A 82 5.38 5.55 9.13
N GLN A 83 4.90 6.67 8.57
CA GLN A 83 5.67 7.91 8.45
C GLN A 83 6.00 8.51 9.82
N ARG A 84 5.01 8.58 10.72
CA ARG A 84 5.18 9.13 12.07
C ARG A 84 6.21 8.36 12.89
N GLU A 85 6.25 7.04 12.71
CA GLU A 85 7.11 6.14 13.47
C GLU A 85 8.39 5.75 12.72
N ASN A 86 8.58 6.30 11.51
CA ASN A 86 9.70 5.98 10.63
C ASN A 86 9.84 4.46 10.39
N LYS A 87 8.70 3.78 10.24
CA LYS A 87 8.61 2.34 9.98
C LYS A 87 8.41 2.08 8.48
N LEU A 88 8.87 0.93 8.02
CA LEU A 88 8.61 0.36 6.71
C LEU A 88 7.32 -0.46 6.75
N ILE A 89 6.36 -0.16 5.88
CA ILE A 89 5.27 -1.09 5.56
C ILE A 89 5.83 -2.19 4.66
N VAL A 90 5.59 -3.44 5.02
CA VAL A 90 6.22 -4.60 4.39
C VAL A 90 5.76 -4.78 2.94
N PRO A 91 6.66 -4.89 1.95
CA PRO A 91 6.32 -5.11 0.54
C PRO A 91 5.58 -6.44 0.26
N ASN A 92 4.84 -6.49 -0.85
CA ASN A 92 4.08 -7.67 -1.27
C ASN A 92 4.95 -8.90 -1.51
N ASP A 93 6.15 -8.75 -2.06
CA ASP A 93 7.06 -9.90 -2.27
C ASP A 93 7.49 -10.57 -0.97
N ILE A 94 7.60 -9.82 0.12
CA ILE A 94 7.90 -10.38 1.45
C ILE A 94 6.70 -11.12 2.03
N HIS A 95 5.50 -10.55 1.92
CA HIS A 95 4.26 -11.25 2.32
C HIS A 95 4.05 -12.53 1.52
N ASP A 96 4.34 -12.47 0.22
CA ASP A 96 4.28 -13.62 -0.68
C ASP A 96 5.16 -14.77 -0.18
N ARG A 97 6.43 -14.47 0.13
CA ARG A 97 7.38 -15.43 0.68
C ARG A 97 6.92 -16.00 2.01
N ILE A 98 6.44 -15.14 2.92
CA ILE A 98 5.88 -15.58 4.20
C ILE A 98 4.78 -16.61 3.97
N LEU A 99 3.84 -16.34 3.05
CA LEU A 99 2.74 -17.27 2.78
C LEU A 99 3.16 -18.53 2.02
N THR A 100 4.21 -18.50 1.19
CA THR A 100 4.62 -19.65 0.35
C THR A 100 5.64 -20.56 1.00
N GLU A 101 6.57 -19.99 1.76
CA GLU A 101 7.77 -20.68 2.24
C GLU A 101 7.63 -21.16 3.69
N THR A 102 6.59 -20.72 4.41
CA THR A 102 6.31 -21.21 5.76
C THR A 102 5.35 -22.39 5.75
N ASN A 103 5.47 -23.25 6.77
CA ASN A 103 4.54 -24.36 7.00
C ASN A 103 3.20 -23.92 7.62
N TYR A 104 2.82 -22.63 7.55
CA TYR A 104 1.48 -22.18 7.97
C TYR A 104 0.38 -22.92 7.19
N GLY A 105 0.66 -23.44 5.99
CA GLY A 105 -0.27 -24.31 5.27
C GLY A 105 -0.77 -25.53 6.05
N GLU A 106 0.03 -26.07 6.99
CA GLU A 106 -0.34 -27.21 7.84
C GLU A 106 -0.93 -26.79 9.20
N SER A 107 -0.52 -25.65 9.75
CA SER A 107 -0.97 -25.14 11.06
C SER A 107 -2.07 -24.08 11.02
N GLY A 108 -2.48 -23.65 9.82
CA GLY A 108 -3.52 -22.63 9.60
C GLY A 108 -2.96 -21.29 9.09
N ILE A 109 -3.85 -20.45 8.57
CA ILE A 109 -3.51 -19.08 8.14
C ILE A 109 -2.93 -18.32 9.34
N PRO A 110 -1.87 -17.50 9.20
CA PRO A 110 -1.54 -16.55 10.26
C PRO A 110 -2.81 -15.73 10.57
N PRO A 111 -3.22 -15.60 11.84
CA PRO A 111 -4.53 -15.06 12.22
C PRO A 111 -4.81 -13.62 11.73
N ASP A 112 -3.76 -12.98 11.24
CA ASP A 112 -3.64 -11.57 10.92
C ASP A 112 -3.75 -11.27 9.41
N TYR A 113 -4.08 -12.25 8.56
CA TYR A 113 -4.41 -12.02 7.14
C TYR A 113 -5.92 -11.95 6.93
N PRO A 114 -6.42 -11.12 5.99
CA PRO A 114 -5.70 -10.36 4.94
C PRO A 114 -4.96 -9.10 5.41
N VAL A 115 -3.85 -8.76 4.74
CA VAL A 115 -3.02 -7.58 5.06
C VAL A 115 -2.80 -6.61 3.91
N ILE A 116 -2.70 -5.33 4.25
CA ILE A 116 -2.23 -4.28 3.34
C ILE A 116 -0.71 -4.35 3.26
N THR A 117 -0.20 -4.34 2.03
CA THR A 117 1.24 -4.35 1.75
C THR A 117 1.77 -2.94 1.45
N GLY A 118 3.09 -2.78 1.49
CA GLY A 118 3.80 -1.59 1.06
C GLY A 118 3.81 -1.39 -0.47
N THR A 119 3.33 -2.36 -1.25
CA THR A 119 3.33 -2.31 -2.71
C THR A 119 2.09 -1.58 -3.22
N PHE A 120 2.28 -0.42 -3.82
CA PHE A 120 1.22 0.39 -4.40
C PHE A 120 1.12 0.13 -5.91
N ILE A 121 -0.08 -0.17 -6.39
CA ILE A 121 -0.37 -0.40 -7.82
C ILE A 121 -1.33 0.66 -8.35
N ILE A 122 -1.06 1.09 -9.58
CA ILE A 122 -1.77 2.13 -10.30
C ILE A 122 -2.11 1.57 -11.68
N TYR A 123 -3.39 1.43 -11.99
CA TYR A 123 -3.84 1.06 -13.33
C TYR A 123 -5.18 1.72 -13.66
N GLU A 124 -5.45 1.91 -14.96
CA GLU A 124 -6.63 2.66 -15.39
C GLU A 124 -7.82 1.77 -15.74
N ALA A 125 -7.70 0.89 -16.73
CA ALA A 125 -8.69 -0.11 -17.13
C ALA A 125 -8.08 -1.05 -18.19
N PRO A 126 -8.64 -2.26 -18.42
CA PRO A 126 -8.28 -3.06 -19.59
C PRO A 126 -8.36 -2.23 -20.87
N ASP A 127 -7.38 -2.40 -21.75
CA ASP A 127 -7.25 -1.80 -23.08
C ASP A 127 -7.28 -0.25 -23.10
N LYS A 128 -7.23 0.38 -21.92
CA LYS A 128 -7.20 1.83 -21.77
C LYS A 128 -5.76 2.34 -21.66
N LYS A 129 -5.47 3.34 -22.47
CA LYS A 129 -4.19 4.06 -22.46
C LYS A 129 -4.10 4.93 -21.21
N PHE A 130 -2.93 4.93 -20.55
CA PHE A 130 -2.67 5.91 -19.50
C PHE A 130 -2.76 7.34 -20.05
N GLY A 131 -3.68 8.11 -19.50
CA GLY A 131 -3.77 9.56 -19.72
C GLY A 131 -2.69 10.35 -18.96
N LYS A 132 -2.83 11.68 -18.92
CA LYS A 132 -1.94 12.56 -18.13
C LYS A 132 -2.13 12.41 -16.61
N ARG A 133 -3.33 11.99 -16.20
CA ARG A 133 -3.73 11.89 -14.79
C ARG A 133 -4.75 10.78 -14.63
N ILE A 134 -4.62 10.02 -13.56
CA ILE A 134 -5.59 9.02 -13.13
C ILE A 134 -6.26 9.52 -11.85
N LYS A 135 -7.57 9.32 -11.74
CA LYS A 135 -8.36 9.67 -10.57
C LYS A 135 -9.12 8.41 -10.13
N TYR A 136 -8.87 7.99 -8.90
CA TYR A 136 -9.56 6.87 -8.28
C TYR A 136 -10.43 7.38 -7.15
N ARG A 137 -11.66 6.87 -7.07
CA ARG A 137 -12.61 7.14 -5.99
C ARG A 137 -12.90 5.81 -5.30
N LEU A 138 -12.90 5.82 -3.98
CA LEU A 138 -13.25 4.66 -3.16
C LEU A 138 -14.13 5.10 -1.99
N LEU A 139 -14.95 4.18 -1.49
CA LEU A 139 -15.74 4.34 -0.27
C LEU A 139 -15.12 3.46 0.82
N ASP A 140 -15.05 3.97 2.04
CA ASP A 140 -14.76 3.15 3.22
C ASP A 140 -16.01 2.51 3.81
N GLU A 141 -15.86 1.78 4.91
CA GLU A 141 -16.97 1.13 5.62
C GLU A 141 -17.99 2.10 6.21
N GLU A 142 -17.62 3.37 6.38
CA GLU A 142 -18.51 4.43 6.89
C GLU A 142 -19.13 5.23 5.74
N ASP A 143 -19.09 4.69 4.51
CA ASP A 143 -19.54 5.35 3.26
C ASP A 143 -18.84 6.70 2.99
N VAL A 144 -17.65 6.90 3.56
CA VAL A 144 -16.86 8.10 3.32
C VAL A 144 -16.13 7.98 1.99
N GLU A 145 -16.44 8.88 1.06
CA GLU A 145 -15.76 8.94 -0.24
C GLU A 145 -14.37 9.55 -0.11
N TYR A 146 -13.38 8.81 -0.60
CA TYR A 146 -12.01 9.26 -0.79
C TYR A 146 -11.69 9.37 -2.28
N CYS A 147 -10.86 10.35 -2.63
CA CYS A 147 -10.38 10.54 -3.98
C CYS A 147 -8.85 10.61 -4.01
N ILE A 148 -8.20 9.69 -4.73
CA ILE A 148 -6.76 9.71 -4.97
C ILE A 148 -6.48 10.14 -6.40
N LYS A 149 -5.56 11.10 -6.56
CA LYS A 149 -5.09 11.60 -7.87
C LYS A 149 -3.64 11.19 -8.05
N PHE A 150 -3.29 10.79 -9.27
CA PHE A 150 -1.92 10.49 -9.66
C PHE A 150 -1.59 11.11 -11.02
N HIS A 151 -0.48 11.85 -11.10
CA HIS A 151 0.04 12.41 -12.34
C HIS A 151 0.96 11.38 -13.00
N VAL A 152 0.61 10.94 -14.21
CA VAL A 152 1.36 9.88 -14.90
C VAL A 152 2.59 10.48 -15.57
N PRO A 153 3.82 10.01 -15.26
CA PRO A 153 5.03 10.44 -15.94
C PRO A 153 4.94 10.26 -17.45
N LYS A 154 5.54 11.19 -18.21
CA LYS A 154 5.41 11.23 -19.68
C LYS A 154 5.81 9.91 -20.34
N GLN A 155 6.86 9.22 -19.85
CA GLN A 155 7.30 7.95 -20.41
C GLN A 155 6.26 6.81 -20.33
N PHE A 156 5.30 6.91 -19.41
CA PHE A 156 4.27 5.89 -19.20
C PHE A 156 2.92 6.27 -19.84
N GLN A 157 2.77 7.52 -20.29
CA GLN A 157 1.55 7.95 -20.98
C GLN A 157 1.38 7.16 -22.29
N SER A 158 0.13 6.88 -22.66
CA SER A 158 -0.25 6.08 -23.84
C SER A 158 0.08 4.59 -23.80
N LYS A 159 0.72 4.09 -22.73
CA LYS A 159 0.87 2.65 -22.51
C LYS A 159 -0.51 2.04 -22.20
N ILE A 160 -0.77 0.84 -22.72
CA ILE A 160 -2.01 0.07 -22.53
C ILE A 160 -1.70 -1.22 -21.77
N ASN A 161 -2.72 -1.80 -21.11
CA ASN A 161 -2.60 -3.11 -20.46
C ASN A 161 -1.35 -3.25 -19.59
N CYS A 162 -1.10 -2.22 -18.79
CA CYS A 162 0.04 -2.16 -17.89
C CYS A 162 -0.39 -1.57 -16.55
N ALA A 163 0.41 -1.82 -15.54
CA ALA A 163 0.28 -1.22 -14.23
C ALA A 163 1.57 -0.48 -13.89
N LEU A 164 1.46 0.61 -13.13
CA LEU A 164 2.60 1.23 -12.49
C LEU A 164 2.65 0.78 -11.04
N VAL A 165 3.84 0.46 -10.58
CA VAL A 165 4.08 -0.08 -9.24
C VAL A 165 5.12 0.79 -8.53
N VAL A 166 4.86 1.10 -7.25
CA VAL A 166 5.79 1.81 -6.38
C VAL A 166 5.71 1.23 -4.97
N GLU A 167 6.87 1.07 -4.33
CA GLU A 167 6.98 0.49 -2.99
C GLU A 167 7.13 1.56 -1.92
N TYR A 168 6.35 1.50 -0.85
CA TYR A 168 6.48 2.39 0.31
C TYR A 168 7.88 2.23 0.94
N PRO A 169 8.63 3.32 1.19
CA PRO A 169 8.20 4.72 1.28
C PRO A 169 8.63 5.59 0.09
N ASN A 170 8.77 5.01 -1.10
CA ASN A 170 9.14 5.77 -2.31
C ASN A 170 8.00 6.64 -2.86
N PHE A 171 6.92 6.78 -2.09
CA PHE A 171 5.78 7.63 -2.39
C PHE A 171 5.20 8.24 -1.11
N GLU A 172 4.44 9.32 -1.28
CA GLU A 172 3.66 9.97 -0.24
C GLU A 172 2.22 10.19 -0.71
N LEU A 173 1.28 10.19 0.24
CA LEU A 173 -0.09 10.62 0.02
C LEU A 173 -0.28 12.02 0.62
N VAL A 174 -0.30 13.03 -0.24
CA VAL A 174 -0.48 14.43 0.18
C VAL A 174 -1.97 14.74 0.30
N ALA A 175 -2.42 15.12 1.49
CA ALA A 175 -3.81 15.54 1.70
C ALA A 175 -4.07 16.90 1.03
N LEU A 176 -5.10 16.96 0.18
CA LEU A 176 -5.56 18.16 -0.51
C LEU A 176 -6.81 18.79 0.13
N GLY A 177 -7.33 18.19 1.21
CA GLY A 177 -8.58 18.58 1.88
C GLY A 177 -9.82 17.87 1.34
N GLY A 178 -10.87 17.77 2.18
CA GLY A 178 -12.14 17.13 1.82
C GLY A 178 -11.98 15.70 1.30
N ASN A 179 -11.18 14.87 1.97
CA ASN A 179 -10.85 13.48 1.58
C ASN A 179 -10.23 13.33 0.18
N ASN A 180 -9.67 14.39 -0.38
CA ASN A 180 -8.88 14.33 -1.61
C ASN A 180 -7.40 14.17 -1.26
N TYR A 181 -6.72 13.30 -1.99
CA TYR A 181 -5.31 12.98 -1.84
C TYR A 181 -4.61 13.03 -3.20
N GLU A 182 -3.35 13.40 -3.19
CA GLU A 182 -2.43 13.26 -4.32
C GLU A 182 -1.35 12.23 -3.96
N LEU A 183 -1.22 11.20 -4.78
CA LEU A 183 -0.09 10.28 -4.73
C LEU A 183 1.10 10.93 -5.43
N ARG A 184 2.16 11.21 -4.68
CA ARG A 184 3.43 11.71 -5.22
C ARG A 184 4.51 10.67 -5.04
N VAL A 185 5.32 10.47 -6.07
CA VAL A 185 6.48 9.56 -6.02
C VAL A 185 7.71 10.42 -5.77
N THR A 186 8.55 10.02 -4.81
CA THR A 186 9.74 10.79 -4.40
C THR A 186 10.71 10.99 -5.56
N ASN A 187 10.85 9.97 -6.42
CA ASN A 187 11.63 10.02 -7.65
C ASN A 187 10.94 9.14 -8.70
N GLU A 188 10.77 9.64 -9.93
CA GLU A 188 10.14 8.89 -11.01
C GLU A 188 10.85 7.55 -11.31
N SER A 189 12.15 7.43 -11.03
CA SER A 189 12.88 6.15 -11.16
C SER A 189 12.40 5.05 -10.21
N ASN A 190 11.65 5.41 -9.16
CA ASN A 190 11.06 4.44 -8.23
C ASN A 190 9.75 3.83 -8.77
N LEU A 191 9.17 4.39 -9.83
CA LEU A 191 8.04 3.79 -10.52
C LEU A 191 8.53 2.70 -11.46
N SER A 192 7.93 1.53 -11.34
CA SER A 192 8.18 0.41 -12.25
C SER A 192 6.95 0.14 -13.09
N LEU A 193 7.17 -0.11 -14.39
CA LEU A 193 6.13 -0.51 -15.31
C LEU A 193 6.02 -2.04 -15.30
N VAL A 194 4.85 -2.55 -14.99
CA VAL A 194 4.50 -3.97 -15.19
C VAL A 194 3.69 -4.05 -16.48
N GLU A 195 4.32 -4.57 -17.53
CA GLU A 195 3.70 -4.79 -18.84
C GLU A 195 2.82 -6.04 -18.83
N ASN A 196 1.90 -6.13 -19.80
CA ASN A 196 0.96 -7.25 -19.93
C ASN A 196 0.17 -7.53 -18.64
N PHE A 197 -0.26 -6.46 -17.96
CA PHE A 197 -1.14 -6.61 -16.81
C PHE A 197 -2.46 -7.23 -17.29
N PRO A 198 -2.99 -8.27 -16.61
CA PRO A 198 -4.12 -9.05 -17.12
C PRO A 198 -5.35 -8.19 -17.43
N ARG A 199 -6.27 -8.69 -18.24
CA ARG A 199 -7.52 -7.98 -18.59
C ARG A 199 -8.72 -8.36 -17.72
N GLU A 200 -8.70 -9.56 -17.15
CA GLU A 200 -9.83 -10.14 -16.44
C GLU A 200 -9.42 -10.67 -15.07
N ALA A 201 -10.40 -11.00 -14.23
CA ALA A 201 -10.13 -11.75 -13.01
C ALA A 201 -9.76 -13.21 -13.35
N GLY A 202 -8.88 -13.82 -12.55
CA GLY A 202 -8.39 -15.18 -12.81
C GLY A 202 -7.05 -15.49 -12.17
N TRP A 203 -6.50 -16.65 -12.49
CA TRP A 203 -5.16 -17.06 -12.08
C TRP A 203 -4.16 -16.70 -13.18
N TYR A 204 -3.01 -16.16 -12.79
CA TYR A 204 -1.96 -15.72 -13.71
C TYR A 204 -0.60 -16.08 -13.13
N LYS A 205 0.43 -16.19 -13.97
CA LYS A 205 1.81 -16.09 -13.46
C LYS A 205 2.03 -14.70 -12.85
N TYR A 206 3.01 -14.57 -11.98
CA TYR A 206 3.36 -13.28 -11.39
C TYR A 206 4.66 -12.72 -11.97
N ASP A 207 4.81 -11.40 -11.88
CA ASP A 207 6.07 -10.68 -12.00
C ASP A 207 7.01 -11.06 -10.85
N GLU A 208 8.24 -11.47 -11.13
CA GLU A 208 9.16 -11.97 -10.09
C GLU A 208 9.54 -10.91 -9.05
N ARG A 209 9.53 -9.63 -9.44
CA ARG A 209 9.99 -8.53 -8.61
C ARG A 209 8.94 -8.09 -7.60
N PHE A 210 7.69 -7.95 -8.03
CA PHE A 210 6.58 -7.44 -7.21
C PHE A 210 5.57 -8.51 -6.82
N ARG A 211 5.71 -9.71 -7.39
CA ARG A 211 4.76 -10.84 -7.27
C ARG A 211 3.35 -10.46 -7.72
N ILE A 212 3.21 -9.57 -8.71
CA ILE A 212 1.92 -9.11 -9.23
C ILE A 212 1.50 -9.95 -10.45
N PRO A 213 0.21 -10.30 -10.65
CA PRO A 213 -0.28 -10.99 -11.84
C PRO A 213 0.15 -10.35 -13.17
N ILE A 214 0.66 -11.16 -14.10
CA ILE A 214 1.05 -10.77 -15.46
C ILE A 214 0.69 -11.85 -16.50
N GLY A 215 0.53 -11.41 -17.75
CA GLY A 215 0.38 -12.29 -18.91
C GLY A 215 -1.00 -12.90 -19.04
N ASP A 216 -1.02 -14.10 -19.62
CA ASP A 216 -2.25 -14.83 -19.96
C ASP A 216 -2.84 -15.57 -18.76
N LYS A 217 -4.16 -15.73 -18.80
CA LYS A 217 -4.91 -16.43 -17.77
C LYS A 217 -4.59 -17.92 -17.81
N MET A 218 -4.27 -18.46 -16.64
CA MET A 218 -3.97 -19.87 -16.43
C MET A 218 -5.27 -20.67 -16.27
N GLU A 219 -5.28 -21.88 -16.81
CA GLU A 219 -6.34 -22.86 -16.53
C GLU A 219 -6.17 -23.45 -15.13
N ASP A 220 -7.26 -23.90 -14.51
CA ASP A 220 -7.26 -24.40 -13.12
C ASP A 220 -6.26 -25.55 -12.90
N GLN A 221 -6.05 -26.39 -13.91
CA GLN A 221 -5.09 -27.51 -13.89
C GLN A 221 -3.61 -27.08 -13.95
N GLN A 222 -3.34 -25.82 -14.29
CA GLN A 222 -2.00 -25.24 -14.39
C GLN A 222 -1.65 -24.32 -13.20
N VAL A 223 -2.56 -24.17 -12.24
CA VAL A 223 -2.39 -23.33 -11.07
C VAL A 223 -1.38 -23.97 -10.11
N ASP A 224 -0.28 -23.26 -9.86
CA ASP A 224 0.84 -23.69 -9.01
C ASP A 224 1.29 -22.56 -8.05
N ASN A 225 2.38 -22.78 -7.31
CA ASN A 225 2.95 -21.80 -6.37
C ASN A 225 3.53 -20.53 -7.05
N THR A 226 3.65 -20.52 -8.37
CA THR A 226 4.05 -19.36 -9.19
C THR A 226 2.85 -18.58 -9.73
N THR A 227 1.63 -19.00 -9.41
CA THR A 227 0.41 -18.33 -9.85
C THR A 227 -0.25 -17.50 -8.76
N ARG A 228 -0.86 -16.39 -9.15
CA ARG A 228 -1.62 -15.52 -8.26
C ARG A 228 -2.99 -15.28 -8.86
N ASN A 229 -4.01 -15.45 -8.02
CA ASN A 229 -5.33 -15.01 -8.39
C ASN A 229 -5.34 -13.47 -8.40
N LEU A 230 -5.89 -12.86 -9.45
CA LEU A 230 -6.22 -11.45 -9.53
C LEU A 230 -7.73 -11.33 -9.33
N LYS A 231 -8.15 -10.72 -8.21
CA LYS A 231 -9.48 -10.12 -8.12
C LYS A 231 -9.39 -8.73 -8.74
N ARG A 232 -10.17 -8.47 -9.80
CA ARG A 232 -10.03 -7.26 -10.62
C ARG A 232 -11.14 -6.26 -10.30
N VAL A 233 -10.75 -4.99 -10.19
CA VAL A 233 -11.66 -3.83 -10.31
C VAL A 233 -11.38 -3.05 -11.60
N ASN A 234 -12.29 -2.19 -12.06
CA ASN A 234 -12.10 -1.51 -13.36
C ASN A 234 -10.91 -0.55 -13.37
N LEU A 235 -10.77 0.30 -12.35
CA LEU A 235 -9.69 1.27 -12.18
C LEU A 235 -9.18 1.19 -10.76
N TYR A 236 -7.88 1.34 -10.54
CA TYR A 236 -7.33 1.24 -9.19
C TYR A 236 -6.09 2.10 -8.97
N ILE A 237 -6.06 2.74 -7.79
CA ILE A 237 -4.90 3.39 -7.19
C ILE A 237 -4.91 3.00 -5.72
N GLY A 238 -4.00 2.12 -5.30
CA GLY A 238 -4.01 1.62 -3.92
C GLY A 238 -2.87 0.66 -3.60
N PRO A 239 -2.69 0.32 -2.31
CA PRO A 239 -1.79 -0.73 -1.88
C PRO A 239 -2.39 -2.11 -2.17
N LEU A 240 -1.56 -3.05 -2.60
CA LEU A 240 -2.00 -4.44 -2.76
C LEU A 240 -2.39 -5.04 -1.42
N VAL A 241 -3.44 -5.86 -1.45
CA VAL A 241 -3.87 -6.68 -0.33
C VAL A 241 -3.45 -8.12 -0.59
N ARG A 242 -2.82 -8.72 0.41
CA ARG A 242 -2.41 -10.12 0.37
C ARG A 242 -3.25 -10.95 1.31
N ASP A 243 -3.64 -12.13 0.85
CA ASP A 243 -4.49 -13.05 1.59
C ASP A 243 -4.22 -14.50 1.18
N TYR A 244 -4.75 -15.43 1.97
CA TYR A 244 -4.60 -16.86 1.83
C TYR A 244 -5.97 -17.54 1.75
N LEU A 245 -6.16 -18.45 0.77
CA LEU A 245 -7.41 -19.20 0.63
C LEU A 245 -7.18 -20.70 0.59
N GLY A 246 -7.54 -21.36 1.70
CA GLY A 246 -7.82 -22.79 1.77
C GLY A 246 -6.64 -23.70 1.44
N GLY A 247 -5.85 -24.04 2.47
CA GLY A 247 -4.98 -25.23 2.53
C GLY A 247 -3.74 -25.27 1.63
N THR A 248 -3.74 -24.70 0.43
CA THR A 248 -2.59 -24.72 -0.50
C THR A 248 -2.52 -23.57 -1.51
N ARG A 249 -3.53 -22.70 -1.62
CA ARG A 249 -3.66 -21.74 -2.74
C ARG A 249 -3.66 -20.29 -2.26
N GLN A 250 -2.89 -19.44 -2.93
CA GLN A 250 -2.67 -18.05 -2.52
C GLN A 250 -3.36 -17.06 -3.46
N LYS A 251 -4.08 -16.07 -2.93
CA LYS A 251 -4.76 -15.06 -3.76
C LYS A 251 -4.16 -13.67 -3.56
N ILE A 252 -3.96 -12.95 -4.66
CA ILE A 252 -3.66 -11.52 -4.59
C ILE A 252 -4.96 -10.78 -4.82
N PHE A 253 -5.33 -10.00 -3.84
CA PHE A 253 -6.49 -9.15 -3.97
C PHE A 253 -6.00 -7.78 -4.42
N ALA A 254 -6.33 -7.42 -5.65
CA ALA A 254 -6.55 -6.02 -6.00
C ALA A 254 -8.03 -5.71 -5.75
N ASP A 255 -8.48 -5.96 -4.53
CA ASP A 255 -9.86 -5.74 -4.11
C ASP A 255 -9.87 -4.83 -2.91
N TRP A 256 -10.72 -3.81 -2.99
CA TRP A 256 -10.95 -2.94 -1.86
C TRP A 256 -12.42 -2.57 -1.79
N ASN A 257 -13.05 -3.06 -0.73
CA ASN A 257 -13.85 -2.20 0.12
C ASN A 257 -12.88 -1.66 1.17
N ALA A 258 -12.89 -0.36 1.50
CA ALA A 258 -11.98 0.25 2.47
C ALA A 258 -12.31 -0.14 3.93
N SER A 259 -12.43 -1.45 4.14
CA SER A 259 -12.40 -2.11 5.41
C SER A 259 -11.06 -1.88 6.10
N PRO A 260 -11.06 -1.67 7.44
CA PRO A 260 -9.88 -1.80 8.25
C PRO A 260 -9.27 -3.17 7.95
N LEU A 261 -8.05 -3.14 7.45
CA LEU A 261 -7.25 -4.33 7.24
C LEU A 261 -6.05 -4.22 8.15
N ASP A 262 -5.39 -5.34 8.32
CA ASP A 262 -4.22 -5.40 9.14
C ASP A 262 -3.00 -4.99 8.33
N VAL A 263 -2.02 -4.39 9.01
CA VAL A 263 -0.78 -3.91 8.37
C VAL A 263 0.41 -4.40 9.18
N PHE A 264 1.39 -4.95 8.49
CA PHE A 264 2.66 -5.29 9.09
C PHE A 264 3.69 -4.18 8.83
N MET A 265 4.35 -3.76 9.89
CA MET A 265 5.39 -2.73 9.86
C MET A 265 6.67 -3.21 10.53
N ILE A 266 7.80 -2.61 10.17
CA ILE A 266 9.10 -2.87 10.79
C ILE A 266 9.90 -1.56 10.88
N GLY A 267 10.56 -1.31 12.02
CA GLY A 267 11.32 -0.10 12.30
C GLY A 267 12.61 -0.37 13.04
#